data_AF-A0A4Q5X6P8-F1
#
_entry.id   AF-A0A4Q5X6P8-F1
#
_cell.length_a   1.000
_cell.length_b   1.000
_cell.length_c   1.000
_cell.angle_alpha   90.00
_cell.angle_beta   90.00
_cell.angle_gamma   90.00
#
_symmetry.space_group_name_H-M   'P 1'
#
loop_
_entity.id
_entity.type
_entity.pdbx_description
1 polymer ?
#
loop_
_entity_poly.entity_id
_entity_poly.type
_entity_poly.pdbx_seq_one_letter_code
_entity_poly.pdbx_strand_id
1 'polypeptide(L)'
;MSIALVQRRPAGKSGRGWSGDQCQFEVRLADGAGKPTLLEESRVPPHTTITALVRSGTAVYLSVGFNGYAKEFPRGGNRVLAVDACEGRVAWQSPDATSNGGLLLLGDYLIAPYGFTSERRFLHVLDAHSGAVVQRLPVLENICPSRSWAPNHRPGDRCDAPGQVVGAAREPRVESGLLLVDTNTGSAAFHFR
;
A
#
# COMPACT_ATOMS: atom_id res chain seq x y z
N MET A 1 -0.91 -12.32 14.77
CA MET A 1 -0.13 -12.65 13.57
C MET A 1 1.28 -12.13 13.80
N SER A 2 2.31 -12.80 13.28
CA SER A 2 3.67 -12.28 13.23
C SER A 2 4.14 -12.15 11.77
N ILE A 3 4.87 -11.07 11.51
CA ILE A 3 5.68 -10.91 10.30
C ILE A 3 7.12 -10.67 10.74
N ALA A 4 8.05 -11.41 10.15
CA ALA A 4 9.46 -11.33 10.48
C ALA A 4 10.29 -11.07 9.22
N LEU A 5 11.21 -10.11 9.28
CA LEU A 5 12.25 -9.96 8.27
C LEU A 5 13.23 -11.14 8.44
N VAL A 6 13.29 -12.04 7.46
CA VAL A 6 14.17 -13.21 7.51
C VAL A 6 15.47 -12.99 6.74
N GLN A 7 15.46 -12.11 5.74
CA GLN A 7 16.66 -11.76 5.00
C GLN A 7 16.59 -10.32 4.49
N ARG A 8 17.75 -9.66 4.49
CA ARG A 8 17.96 -8.35 3.89
C ARG A 8 19.25 -8.39 3.06
N ARG A 9 19.19 -7.95 1.82
CA ARG A 9 20.38 -7.79 0.95
C ARG A 9 20.35 -6.41 0.28
N PRO A 10 21.49 -5.73 0.10
CA PRO A 10 21.52 -4.48 -0.65
C PRO A 10 20.98 -4.67 -2.07
N ALA A 11 20.06 -3.81 -2.50
CA ALA A 11 19.50 -3.80 -3.86
C ALA A 11 20.13 -2.73 -4.77
N GLY A 12 21.06 -1.94 -4.23
CA GLY A 12 21.66 -0.81 -4.93
C GLY A 12 20.83 0.45 -4.77
N LYS A 13 20.75 1.25 -5.84
CA LYS A 13 20.05 2.54 -5.84
C LYS A 13 18.87 2.52 -6.81
N SER A 14 17.75 3.13 -6.41
CA SER A 14 16.62 3.40 -7.30
C SER A 14 17.00 4.38 -8.42
N GLY A 15 16.10 4.59 -9.39
CA GLY A 15 16.30 5.60 -10.44
C GLY A 15 16.54 7.03 -9.91
N ARG A 16 16.14 7.32 -8.66
CA ARG A 16 16.39 8.58 -7.96
C ARG A 16 17.66 8.61 -7.10
N GLY A 17 18.45 7.54 -7.13
CA GLY A 17 19.67 7.43 -6.34
C GLY A 17 19.46 7.01 -4.88
N TRP A 18 18.22 6.66 -4.48
CA TRP A 18 17.94 6.20 -3.13
C TRP A 18 18.43 4.78 -2.94
N SER A 19 19.30 4.58 -1.95
CA SER A 19 19.71 3.24 -1.53
C SER A 19 18.49 2.47 -1.02
N GLY A 20 18.42 1.19 -1.35
CA GLY A 20 17.41 0.30 -0.77
C GLY A 20 17.86 -1.14 -0.77
N ASP A 21 16.99 -2.00 -0.28
CA ASP A 21 17.27 -3.41 -0.02
C ASP A 21 16.26 -4.32 -0.70
N GLN A 22 16.68 -5.56 -0.95
CA GLN A 22 15.81 -6.69 -1.16
C GLN A 22 15.54 -7.34 0.19
N CYS A 23 14.28 -7.30 0.61
CA CYS A 23 13.83 -7.92 1.85
C CYS A 23 13.08 -9.22 1.55
N GLN A 24 13.24 -10.23 2.41
CA GLN A 24 12.38 -11.41 2.45
C GLN A 24 11.70 -11.45 3.80
N PHE A 25 10.41 -11.76 3.80
CA PHE A 25 9.60 -11.79 5.00
C PHE A 25 8.99 -13.17 5.19
N GLU A 26 8.93 -13.63 6.44
CA GLU A 26 8.11 -14.76 6.84
C GLU A 26 6.82 -14.25 7.48
N VAL A 27 5.70 -14.85 7.09
CA VAL A 27 4.37 -14.57 7.61
C VAL A 27 3.82 -15.81 8.28
N ARG A 28 3.36 -15.68 9.53
CA ARG A 28 2.71 -16.77 10.27
C ARG A 28 1.74 -16.28 11.33
N LEU A 29 0.96 -17.21 11.90
CA LEU A 29 0.14 -16.91 13.06
C LEU A 29 1.01 -16.72 14.31
N ALA A 30 0.61 -15.79 15.18
CA ALA A 30 1.43 -15.41 16.34
C ALA A 30 1.48 -16.50 17.42
N ASP A 31 0.46 -17.34 17.47
CA ASP A 31 0.38 -18.52 18.33
C ASP A 31 1.20 -19.70 17.78
N GLY A 32 1.86 -19.54 16.62
CA GLY A 32 2.64 -20.57 15.97
C GLY A 32 1.81 -21.57 15.16
N ALA A 33 0.49 -21.45 15.13
CA ALA A 33 -0.38 -22.33 14.36
C ALA A 33 -0.22 -22.12 12.84
N GLY A 34 -0.61 -23.13 12.07
CA GLY A 34 -0.50 -23.12 10.60
C GLY A 34 0.93 -23.32 10.11
N LYS A 35 1.20 -22.85 8.89
CA LYS A 35 2.52 -22.98 8.24
C LYS A 35 3.11 -21.61 7.92
N PRO A 36 4.40 -21.38 8.15
CA PRO A 36 5.05 -20.14 7.75
C PRO A 36 5.01 -19.99 6.23
N THR A 37 4.70 -18.79 5.76
CA THR A 37 4.76 -18.43 4.34
C THR A 37 5.94 -17.50 4.12
N LEU A 38 6.88 -17.92 3.27
CA LEU A 38 7.98 -17.07 2.83
C LEU A 38 7.53 -16.18 1.67
N LEU A 39 7.72 -14.87 1.83
CA LEU A 39 7.52 -13.87 0.79
C LEU A 39 8.86 -13.61 0.09
N GLU A 40 9.00 -14.23 -1.08
CA GLU A 40 10.20 -14.12 -1.91
C GLU A 40 10.21 -12.84 -2.76
N GLU A 41 11.33 -12.61 -3.46
CA GLU A 41 11.56 -11.43 -4.31
C GLU A 41 10.46 -11.20 -5.37
N SER A 42 9.87 -12.27 -5.90
CA SER A 42 8.78 -12.16 -6.88
C SER A 42 7.51 -11.51 -6.30
N ARG A 43 7.34 -11.57 -4.97
CA ARG A 43 6.19 -11.03 -4.23
C ARG A 43 6.51 -9.70 -3.56
N VAL A 44 7.74 -9.54 -3.11
CA VAL A 44 8.27 -8.33 -2.49
C VAL A 44 9.55 -7.94 -3.24
N PRO A 45 9.43 -7.22 -4.37
CA PRO A 45 10.57 -6.89 -5.21
C PRO A 45 11.53 -5.91 -4.53
N PRO A 46 12.73 -5.69 -5.10
CA PRO A 46 13.73 -4.83 -4.46
C PRO A 46 13.19 -3.42 -4.19
N HIS A 47 13.70 -2.77 -3.15
CA HIS A 47 13.27 -1.46 -2.68
C HIS A 47 11.82 -1.38 -2.15
N THR A 48 11.06 -2.49 -2.14
CA THR A 48 9.74 -2.53 -1.50
C THR A 48 9.81 -3.04 -0.06
N THR A 49 8.77 -2.74 0.71
CA THR A 49 8.58 -3.25 2.07
C THR A 49 7.10 -3.53 2.33
N ILE A 50 6.80 -4.23 3.42
CA ILE A 50 5.44 -4.32 3.93
C ILE A 50 5.11 -3.03 4.68
N THR A 51 4.03 -2.36 4.27
CA THR A 51 3.61 -1.05 4.78
C THR A 51 2.36 -1.13 5.67
N ALA A 52 1.51 -2.13 5.46
CA ALA A 52 0.33 -2.39 6.26
C ALA A 52 -0.05 -3.87 6.24
N LEU A 53 -0.86 -4.25 7.21
CA LEU A 53 -1.27 -5.63 7.45
C LEU A 53 -2.63 -5.64 8.13
N VAL A 54 -3.57 -6.40 7.59
CA VAL A 54 -4.87 -6.72 8.22
C VAL A 54 -5.15 -8.22 8.12
N ARG A 55 -6.02 -8.74 8.96
CA ARG A 55 -6.29 -10.18 9.06
C ARG A 55 -7.78 -10.46 9.27
N SER A 56 -8.27 -11.54 8.67
CA SER A 56 -9.55 -12.17 9.02
C SER A 56 -9.40 -13.68 9.03
N GLY A 57 -9.68 -14.32 10.18
CA GLY A 57 -9.47 -15.76 10.33
C GLY A 57 -8.03 -16.17 10.03
N THR A 58 -7.81 -17.04 9.03
CA THR A 58 -6.47 -17.48 8.58
C THR A 58 -5.94 -16.63 7.43
N ALA A 59 -6.77 -15.79 6.82
CA ALA A 59 -6.38 -14.91 5.74
C ALA A 59 -5.65 -13.68 6.30
N VAL A 60 -4.45 -13.44 5.76
CA VAL A 60 -3.59 -12.32 6.09
C VAL A 60 -3.40 -11.48 4.82
N TYR A 61 -3.73 -10.20 4.90
CA TYR A 61 -3.61 -9.26 3.79
C TYR A 61 -2.48 -8.28 4.06
N LEU A 62 -1.60 -8.10 3.09
CA LEU A 62 -0.37 -7.33 3.22
C LEU A 62 -0.29 -6.29 2.12
N SER A 63 -0.06 -5.04 2.51
CA SER A 63 0.26 -3.96 1.57
C SER A 63 1.76 -3.93 1.32
N VAL A 64 2.17 -4.20 0.09
CA VAL A 64 3.56 -4.04 -0.38
C VAL A 64 3.69 -2.65 -0.96
N GLY A 65 4.65 -1.87 -0.47
CA GLY A 65 4.84 -0.48 -0.87
C GLY A 65 6.31 -0.14 -1.16
N PHE A 66 6.50 0.66 -2.20
CA PHE A 66 7.72 1.39 -2.51
C PHE A 66 7.52 2.86 -2.15
N ASN A 67 8.49 3.42 -1.43
CA ASN A 67 8.59 4.86 -1.29
C ASN A 67 9.18 5.43 -2.59
N GLY A 68 8.34 5.61 -3.61
CA GLY A 68 8.72 6.25 -4.86
C GLY A 68 7.68 6.15 -5.97
N TYR A 69 8.08 6.46 -7.22
CA TYR A 69 7.16 6.49 -8.36
C TYR A 69 7.06 5.09 -8.97
N ALA A 70 5.86 4.64 -9.33
CA ALA A 70 5.67 3.32 -9.95
C ALA A 70 6.46 3.17 -11.26
N LYS A 71 6.63 4.26 -12.01
CA LYS A 71 7.44 4.25 -13.26
C LYS A 71 8.92 3.90 -13.04
N GLU A 72 9.44 4.08 -11.83
CA GLU A 72 10.83 3.75 -11.50
C GLU A 72 11.03 2.25 -11.28
N PHE A 73 9.93 1.50 -11.22
CA PHE A 73 9.91 0.08 -10.93
C PHE A 73 9.10 -0.67 -12.00
N PRO A 74 9.70 -0.94 -13.18
CA PRO A 74 8.99 -1.56 -14.31
C PRO A 74 8.52 -2.99 -14.04
N ARG A 75 9.05 -3.65 -12.99
CA ARG A 75 8.58 -4.97 -12.52
C ARG A 75 7.36 -4.90 -11.59
N GLY A 76 6.83 -3.69 -11.36
CA GLY A 76 5.77 -3.47 -10.38
C GLY A 76 6.25 -3.58 -8.93
N GLY A 77 5.34 -3.47 -7.97
CA GLY A 77 5.67 -3.66 -6.56
C GLY A 77 4.64 -3.13 -5.57
N ASN A 78 3.90 -2.08 -5.94
CA ASN A 78 2.84 -1.49 -5.11
C ASN A 78 1.56 -2.32 -5.24
N ARG A 79 1.29 -3.22 -4.31
CA ARG A 79 0.20 -4.21 -4.43
C ARG A 79 -0.28 -4.73 -3.08
N VAL A 80 -1.37 -5.48 -3.11
CA VAL A 80 -1.85 -6.27 -1.98
C VAL A 80 -1.56 -7.74 -2.22
N LEU A 81 -1.08 -8.44 -1.19
CA LEU A 81 -0.94 -9.89 -1.16
C LEU A 81 -1.94 -10.46 -0.15
N ALA A 82 -2.59 -11.57 -0.48
CA ALA A 82 -3.27 -12.41 0.50
C ALA A 82 -2.47 -13.67 0.76
N VAL A 83 -2.30 -13.99 2.03
CA VAL A 83 -1.64 -15.20 2.52
C VAL A 83 -2.65 -16.02 3.30
N ASP A 84 -2.75 -17.30 2.97
CA ASP A 84 -3.41 -18.27 3.82
C ASP A 84 -2.38 -18.76 4.85
N ALA A 85 -2.52 -18.29 6.09
CA ALA A 85 -1.59 -18.64 7.17
C ALA A 85 -1.79 -20.06 7.71
N CYS A 86 -2.93 -20.70 7.43
CA CYS A 86 -3.14 -22.11 7.76
C CYS A 86 -2.40 -23.01 6.77
N GLU A 87 -2.57 -22.75 5.47
CA GLU A 87 -1.98 -23.56 4.41
C GLU A 87 -0.51 -23.20 4.12
N GLY A 88 -0.07 -22.00 4.51
CA GLY A 88 1.30 -21.54 4.31
C GLY A 88 1.59 -21.11 2.88
N ARG A 89 0.65 -20.44 2.23
CA ARG A 89 0.81 -20.01 0.82
C ARG A 89 0.24 -18.62 0.56
N VAL A 90 0.76 -17.96 -0.47
CA VAL A 90 0.11 -16.78 -1.06
C VAL A 90 -1.13 -17.26 -1.81
N ALA A 91 -2.32 -16.81 -1.38
CA ALA A 91 -3.59 -17.15 -1.98
C ALA A 91 -3.82 -16.39 -3.29
N TRP A 92 -3.56 -15.08 -3.28
CA TRP A 92 -3.66 -14.22 -4.45
C TRP A 92 -2.78 -12.97 -4.30
N GLN A 93 -2.57 -12.27 -5.42
CA GLN A 93 -1.99 -10.93 -5.44
C GLN A 93 -2.87 -10.00 -6.28
N SER A 94 -2.99 -8.74 -5.86
CA SER A 94 -3.67 -7.72 -6.67
C SER A 94 -2.83 -7.34 -7.91
N PRO A 95 -3.41 -6.62 -8.88
CA PRO A 95 -2.63 -5.87 -9.86
C PRO A 95 -1.65 -4.89 -9.18
N ASP A 96 -0.63 -4.48 -9.93
CA ASP A 96 0.28 -3.42 -9.51
C ASP A 96 -0.39 -2.04 -9.45
N ALA A 97 0.24 -1.13 -8.71
CA ALA A 97 -0.25 0.20 -8.42
C ALA A 97 -1.63 0.20 -7.73
N THR A 98 -1.92 -0.84 -6.93
CA THR A 98 -3.17 -0.96 -6.19
C THR A 98 -3.07 -0.44 -4.76
N SER A 99 -1.91 -0.65 -4.12
CA SER A 99 -1.66 -0.22 -2.73
C SER A 99 -0.22 0.21 -2.55
N ASN A 100 0.02 1.27 -1.79
CA ASN A 100 1.37 1.64 -1.32
C ASN A 100 1.38 2.27 0.08
N GLY A 101 0.28 2.09 0.83
CA GLY A 101 0.08 2.68 2.15
C GLY A 101 -0.71 1.77 3.09
N GLY A 102 -1.65 2.37 3.83
CA GLY A 102 -2.54 1.67 4.77
C GLY A 102 -3.38 0.58 4.11
N LEU A 103 -4.03 -0.25 4.91
CA LEU A 103 -4.98 -1.25 4.42
C LEU A 103 -6.11 -1.37 5.44
N LEU A 104 -7.36 -1.40 4.98
CA LEU A 104 -8.53 -1.62 5.82
C LEU A 104 -9.33 -2.79 5.27
N LEU A 105 -9.71 -3.72 6.15
CA LEU A 105 -10.67 -4.77 5.83
C LEU A 105 -12.06 -4.34 6.32
N LEU A 106 -13.04 -4.35 5.42
CA LEU A 106 -14.44 -4.03 5.71
C LEU A 106 -15.34 -5.10 5.10
N GLY A 107 -15.80 -6.02 5.94
CA GLY A 107 -16.52 -7.22 5.47
C GLY A 107 -15.64 -8.03 4.51
N ASP A 108 -16.16 -8.28 3.31
CA ASP A 108 -15.48 -9.00 2.23
C ASP A 108 -14.64 -8.09 1.32
N TYR A 109 -14.43 -6.82 1.69
CA TYR A 109 -13.70 -5.85 0.88
C TYR A 109 -12.44 -5.33 1.56
N LEU A 110 -11.39 -5.15 0.77
CA LEU A 110 -10.18 -4.45 1.19
C LEU A 110 -10.16 -3.05 0.56
N ILE A 111 -9.96 -2.05 1.40
CA ILE A 111 -9.74 -0.67 0.99
C ILE A 111 -8.24 -0.41 0.96
N ALA A 112 -7.72 -0.25 -0.24
CA ALA A 112 -6.30 -0.08 -0.54
C ALA A 112 -6.04 1.29 -1.19
N PRO A 113 -5.52 2.28 -0.44
CA PRO A 113 -5.07 3.53 -1.01
C PRO A 113 -3.81 3.36 -1.86
N TYR A 114 -3.81 4.05 -2.99
CA TYR A 114 -2.66 4.21 -3.86
C TYR A 114 -2.39 5.68 -4.16
N GLY A 115 -1.13 6.07 -4.10
CA GLY A 115 -0.66 7.32 -4.70
C GLY A 115 0.67 7.77 -4.12
N PHE A 116 1.38 8.62 -4.86
CA PHE A 116 2.64 9.20 -4.42
C PHE A 116 2.85 10.57 -5.07
N THR A 117 3.13 11.62 -4.30
CA THR A 117 3.48 12.99 -4.72
C THR A 117 2.82 13.51 -6.01
N SER A 118 3.29 13.13 -7.21
CA SER A 118 2.75 13.57 -8.51
C SER A 118 1.89 12.54 -9.26
N GLU A 119 1.76 11.31 -8.75
CA GLU A 119 0.90 10.27 -9.30
C GLU A 119 -0.58 10.53 -8.98
N ARG A 120 -1.47 10.06 -9.86
CA ARG A 120 -2.91 10.09 -9.58
C ARG A 120 -3.20 9.23 -8.36
N ARG A 121 -3.95 9.79 -7.42
CA ARG A 121 -4.31 9.11 -6.17
C ARG A 121 -5.67 8.43 -6.31
N PHE A 122 -5.75 7.19 -5.86
CA PHE A 122 -6.96 6.38 -5.92
C PHE A 122 -7.16 5.61 -4.62
N LEU A 123 -8.42 5.33 -4.34
CA LEU A 123 -8.82 4.26 -3.43
C LEU A 123 -9.31 3.09 -4.26
N HIS A 124 -8.63 1.96 -4.11
CA HIS A 124 -9.07 0.70 -4.67
C HIS A 124 -9.90 -0.04 -3.62
N VAL A 125 -11.07 -0.51 -4.04
CA VAL A 125 -11.86 -1.49 -3.32
C VAL A 125 -11.60 -2.82 -3.99
N LEU A 126 -11.02 -3.76 -3.26
CA LEU A 126 -10.74 -5.11 -3.73
C LEU A 126 -11.74 -6.06 -3.09
N ASP A 127 -12.17 -7.06 -3.85
CA ASP A 127 -12.76 -8.27 -3.27
C ASP A 127 -11.66 -9.02 -2.49
N ALA A 128 -11.90 -9.27 -1.20
CA ALA A 128 -10.90 -9.86 -0.30
C ALA A 128 -10.65 -11.36 -0.56
N HIS A 129 -11.53 -12.02 -1.32
CA HIS A 129 -11.41 -13.44 -1.64
C HIS A 129 -10.54 -13.69 -2.87
N SER A 130 -10.54 -12.76 -3.82
CA SER A 130 -9.87 -12.89 -5.13
C SER A 130 -8.76 -11.86 -5.38
N GLY A 131 -8.76 -10.74 -4.67
CA GLY A 131 -7.88 -9.61 -4.94
C GLY A 131 -8.28 -8.78 -6.17
N ALA A 132 -9.44 -9.07 -6.77
CA ALA A 132 -9.95 -8.32 -7.91
C ALA A 132 -10.37 -6.92 -7.49
N VAL A 133 -9.99 -5.91 -8.28
CA VAL A 133 -10.45 -4.53 -8.08
C VAL A 133 -11.92 -4.44 -8.51
N VAL A 134 -12.83 -4.32 -7.54
CA VAL A 134 -14.27 -4.18 -7.79
C VAL A 134 -14.68 -2.71 -7.96
N GLN A 135 -13.91 -1.79 -7.39
CA GLN A 135 -14.12 -0.36 -7.57
C GLN A 135 -12.80 0.41 -7.48
N ARG A 136 -12.70 1.48 -8.27
CA ARG A 136 -11.60 2.45 -8.18
C ARG A 136 -12.19 3.85 -8.06
N LEU A 137 -11.85 4.52 -6.97
CA LEU A 137 -12.39 5.83 -6.61
C LEU A 137 -11.27 6.86 -6.66
N PRO A 138 -11.42 7.97 -7.41
CA PRO A 138 -10.43 9.04 -7.37
C PRO A 138 -10.46 9.72 -6.00
N VAL A 139 -9.28 10.07 -5.48
CA VAL A 139 -9.16 10.91 -4.28
C VAL A 139 -9.23 12.37 -4.69
N LEU A 140 -9.86 13.24 -3.88
CA LEU A 140 -9.83 14.69 -4.13
C LEU A 140 -8.46 15.22 -3.70
N GLU A 141 -7.76 15.83 -4.65
CA GLU A 141 -6.35 16.20 -4.48
C GLU A 141 -6.21 17.71 -4.27
N ASN A 142 -5.21 18.10 -3.48
CA ASN A 142 -4.79 19.49 -3.38
C ASN A 142 -3.99 19.87 -4.63
N ILE A 143 -4.33 21.03 -5.20
CA ILE A 143 -3.59 21.63 -6.32
C ILE A 143 -2.67 22.72 -5.76
N CYS A 144 -1.40 22.70 -6.18
CA CYS A 144 -0.41 23.68 -5.73
C CYS A 144 -0.83 25.09 -6.15
N PRO A 145 -1.08 26.01 -5.20
CA PRO A 145 -1.44 27.37 -5.53
C PRO A 145 -0.22 28.18 -5.99
N SER A 146 0.98 27.85 -5.49
CA SER A 146 2.22 28.57 -5.78
C SER A 146 3.46 27.73 -5.46
N ARG A 147 4.64 28.17 -5.94
CA ARG A 147 5.94 27.58 -5.55
C ARG A 147 6.33 27.87 -4.10
N SER A 148 5.84 28.95 -3.50
CA SER A 148 6.13 29.24 -2.08
C SER A 148 5.47 28.22 -1.14
N TRP A 149 4.36 27.62 -1.59
CA TRP A 149 3.64 26.59 -0.87
C TRP A 149 4.31 25.21 -1.01
N ALA A 150 4.74 24.85 -2.23
CA ALA A 150 5.45 23.61 -2.50
C ALA A 150 6.69 23.90 -3.39
N PRO A 151 7.89 24.13 -2.80
CA PRO A 151 9.08 24.60 -3.52
C PRO A 151 9.53 23.68 -4.65
N ASN A 152 9.26 22.39 -4.52
CA ASN A 152 9.63 21.36 -5.49
C ASN A 152 8.57 21.12 -6.58
N HIS A 153 7.45 21.87 -6.54
CA HIS A 153 6.32 21.71 -7.44
C HIS A 153 6.02 23.00 -8.21
N ARG A 154 5.34 22.89 -9.34
CA ARG A 154 4.88 24.04 -10.13
C ARG A 154 3.44 24.39 -9.76
N PRO A 155 3.03 25.66 -9.89
CA PRO A 155 1.62 26.03 -9.76
C PRO A 155 0.76 25.18 -10.72
N GLY A 156 -0.34 24.63 -10.22
CA GLY A 156 -1.20 23.71 -10.97
C GLY A 156 -0.81 22.23 -10.89
N ASP A 157 0.38 21.89 -10.37
CA ASP A 157 0.72 20.51 -10.06
C ASP A 157 -0.10 19.99 -8.87
N ARG A 158 -0.16 18.66 -8.72
CA ARG A 158 -0.58 18.03 -7.47
C ARG A 158 0.56 18.12 -6.46
N CYS A 159 0.22 18.48 -5.23
CA CYS A 159 1.18 18.45 -4.13
C CYS A 159 0.51 18.20 -2.80
N ASP A 160 1.36 17.89 -1.82
CA ASP A 160 0.99 17.70 -0.43
C ASP A 160 1.07 19.05 0.29
N ALA A 161 0.26 19.25 1.32
CA ALA A 161 0.25 20.52 2.03
C ALA A 161 1.52 20.74 2.87
N PRO A 162 1.98 21.99 3.07
CA PRO A 162 3.12 22.30 3.92
C PRO A 162 3.00 21.65 5.30
N GLY A 163 4.07 21.01 5.76
CA GLY A 163 4.10 20.32 7.05
C GLY A 163 3.49 18.92 7.04
N GLN A 164 2.93 18.44 5.93
CA GLN A 164 2.51 17.06 5.80
C GLN A 164 3.69 16.12 5.50
N VAL A 165 3.62 14.91 6.05
CA VAL A 165 4.58 13.86 5.77
C VAL A 165 4.33 13.37 4.33
N VAL A 166 5.30 13.60 3.45
CA VAL A 166 5.26 13.12 2.06
C VAL A 166 5.12 11.59 2.04
N GLY A 167 4.11 11.07 1.34
CA GLY A 167 3.92 9.63 1.16
C GLY A 167 2.48 9.20 0.88
N ALA A 168 2.27 7.88 0.74
CA ALA A 168 0.95 7.31 0.52
C ALA A 168 -0.02 7.55 1.71
N ALA A 169 -1.32 7.45 1.46
CA ALA A 169 -2.32 7.51 2.53
C ALA A 169 -2.14 6.34 3.50
N ARG A 170 -2.15 6.62 4.81
CA ARG A 170 -1.67 5.65 5.82
C ARG A 170 -2.77 5.00 6.64
N GLU A 171 -3.90 5.68 6.84
CA GLU A 171 -4.91 5.23 7.80
C GLU A 171 -6.34 5.33 7.24
N PRO A 172 -6.74 4.40 6.34
CA PRO A 172 -8.15 4.20 6.04
C PRO A 172 -8.90 3.69 7.28
N ARG A 173 -10.00 4.35 7.66
CA ARG A 173 -10.87 4.01 8.80
C ARG A 173 -12.32 4.39 8.53
N VAL A 174 -13.27 3.74 9.18
CA VAL A 174 -14.68 4.15 9.13
C VAL A 174 -15.01 4.95 10.39
N GLU A 175 -15.60 6.13 10.21
CA GLU A 175 -16.03 7.02 11.29
C GLU A 175 -17.44 7.54 10.99
N SER A 176 -18.39 7.30 11.88
CA SER A 176 -19.80 7.71 11.70
C SER A 176 -20.44 7.26 10.38
N GLY A 177 -20.09 6.07 9.89
CA GLY A 177 -20.58 5.53 8.61
C GLY A 177 -19.86 6.08 7.37
N LEU A 178 -18.89 6.98 7.56
CA LEU A 178 -18.05 7.51 6.49
C LEU A 178 -16.69 6.79 6.50
N LEU A 179 -16.27 6.25 5.36
CA LEU A 179 -14.87 5.86 5.15
C LEU A 179 -14.03 7.14 5.07
N LEU A 180 -13.26 7.41 6.11
CA LEU A 180 -12.23 8.44 6.13
C LEU A 180 -10.90 7.78 5.82
N VAL A 181 -10.14 8.34 4.90
CA VAL A 181 -8.77 7.90 4.63
C VAL A 181 -7.87 9.03 5.05
N ASP A 182 -6.99 8.83 6.04
CA ASP A 182 -6.08 9.89 6.47
C ASP A 182 -5.18 10.35 5.32
N THR A 183 -5.15 11.66 5.16
CA THR A 183 -4.89 12.39 3.93
C THR A 183 -3.57 13.10 4.03
N ASN A 184 -2.46 12.36 4.01
CA ASN A 184 -1.18 12.97 3.65
C ASN A 184 -1.20 13.57 2.23
N THR A 185 -2.25 13.27 1.43
CA THR A 185 -2.35 13.55 0.00
C THR A 185 -3.77 13.95 -0.47
N GLY A 186 -4.69 14.30 0.42
CA GLY A 186 -6.08 14.68 0.06
C GLY A 186 -7.15 13.67 0.47
N SER A 187 -8.39 14.14 0.60
CA SER A 187 -9.50 13.44 1.28
C SER A 187 -10.43 12.72 0.33
N ALA A 188 -10.96 11.60 0.81
CA ALA A 188 -12.13 10.98 0.22
C ALA A 188 -13.00 10.45 1.36
N ALA A 189 -14.30 10.76 1.30
CA ALA A 189 -15.31 10.33 2.27
C ALA A 189 -16.40 9.56 1.52
N PHE A 190 -16.77 8.38 2.02
CA PHE A 190 -17.78 7.54 1.37
C PHE A 190 -18.78 7.01 2.37
N HIS A 191 -20.05 7.02 2.00
CA HIS A 191 -21.10 6.30 2.69
C HIS A 191 -21.34 4.99 1.95
N PHE A 192 -21.06 3.86 2.59
CA PHE A 192 -21.46 2.55 2.06
C PHE A 192 -22.99 2.42 2.18
N ARG A 193 -23.65 1.97 1.12
CA ARG A 193 -25.08 1.58 1.16
C ARG A 193 -25.20 0.11 1.50
#